data_AF-A0A5J4WTR1-F1
#
_entry.id   AF-A0A5J4WTR1-F1
#
_cell.length_a   1.000
_cell.length_b   1.000
_cell.length_c   1.000
_cell.angle_alpha   90.00
_cell.angle_beta   90.00
_cell.angle_gamma   90.00
#
_symmetry.space_group_name_H-M   'P 1'
#
loop_
_entity.id
_entity.type
_entity.pdbx_description
1 polymer ?
#
loop_
_entity_poly.entity_id
_entity_poly.type
_entity_poly.pdbx_seq_one_letter_code
_entity_poly.pdbx_strand_id
1 'polypeptide(L)'
;MQEKKDSEKETQSLNNAVQRCKEKHIFIPTLEQLSHPELMPQKLKDKLKSVGMQDLNSLNLFRITWKNEPVESGGQFGSVNALELPSVLTGCRAKIFVLLGKYFPTGCHKVGASFGPLVDRL
;
A
#
# COMPACT_ATOMS: atom_id res chain seq x y z
N MET A 1 20.58 15.72 29.24
CA MET A 1 19.77 14.75 30.02
C MET A 1 18.38 14.54 29.43
N GLN A 2 17.70 15.58 28.96
CA GLN A 2 16.38 15.49 28.30
C GLN A 2 16.43 14.67 26.99
N GLU A 3 17.36 14.98 26.09
CA GLU A 3 17.52 14.30 24.78
C GLU A 3 17.76 12.79 24.87
N LYS A 4 18.51 12.33 25.89
CA LYS A 4 18.71 10.88 26.13
C LYS A 4 17.42 10.19 26.54
N LYS A 5 16.60 10.85 27.36
CA LYS A 5 15.33 10.32 27.87
C LYS A 5 14.27 10.24 26.76
N ASP A 6 14.30 11.20 25.84
CA ASP A 6 13.42 11.22 24.67
C ASP A 6 13.81 10.11 23.67
N SER A 7 15.12 9.91 23.42
CA SER A 7 15.63 8.82 22.57
C SER A 7 15.32 7.41 23.11
N GLU A 8 15.42 7.20 24.43
CA GLU A 8 15.05 5.92 25.07
C GLU A 8 13.54 5.62 24.94
N LYS A 9 12.70 6.65 25.09
CA LYS A 9 11.25 6.53 24.96
C LYS A 9 10.81 6.23 23.52
N GLU A 10 11.46 6.85 22.53
CA GLU A 10 11.24 6.56 21.11
C GLU A 10 11.61 5.11 20.77
N THR A 11 12.77 4.65 21.26
CA THR A 11 13.23 3.26 21.07
C THR A 11 12.24 2.25 21.67
N GLN A 12 11.71 2.53 22.87
CA GLN A 12 10.69 1.67 23.48
C GLN A 12 9.40 1.63 22.65
N SER A 13 8.97 2.77 22.12
CA SER A 13 7.75 2.88 21.30
C SER A 13 7.89 2.08 20.00
N LEU A 14 9.05 2.16 19.35
CA LEU A 14 9.36 1.36 18.16
C LEU A 14 9.34 -0.14 18.46
N ASN A 15 10.01 -0.56 19.54
CA ASN A 15 10.02 -1.97 19.96
C ASN A 15 8.61 -2.51 20.22
N ASN A 16 7.74 -1.72 20.86
CA ASN A 16 6.34 -2.09 21.07
C ASN A 16 5.58 -2.26 19.75
N ALA A 17 5.82 -1.37 18.77
CA ALA A 17 5.19 -1.46 17.44
C ALA A 17 5.66 -2.69 16.65
N VAL A 18 6.98 -2.97 16.66
CA VAL A 18 7.55 -4.19 16.05
C VAL A 18 6.96 -5.44 16.70
N GLN A 19 6.89 -5.47 18.03
CA GLN A 19 6.34 -6.60 18.78
C GLN A 19 4.86 -6.82 18.44
N ARG A 20 4.07 -5.74 18.36
CA ARG A 20 2.66 -5.79 17.94
C ARG A 20 2.50 -6.36 16.54
N CYS A 21 3.36 -5.96 15.60
CA CYS A 21 3.32 -6.48 14.24
C CYS A 21 3.61 -8.00 14.21
N LYS A 22 4.59 -8.47 15.00
CA LYS A 22 4.90 -9.89 15.14
C LYS A 22 3.72 -10.68 15.71
N GLU A 23 3.13 -10.22 16.82
CA GLU A 23 1.99 -10.86 17.49
C GLU A 23 0.74 -10.96 16.60
N LYS A 24 0.51 -9.94 15.77
CA LYS A 24 -0.65 -9.86 14.88
C LYS A 24 -0.36 -10.39 13.47
N HIS A 25 0.83 -10.91 13.22
CA HIS A 25 1.29 -11.34 11.89
C HIS A 25 1.08 -10.28 10.80
N ILE A 26 1.38 -9.03 11.14
CA ILE A 26 1.33 -7.89 10.21
C ILE A 26 2.66 -7.85 9.47
N PHE A 27 2.57 -7.97 8.14
CA PHE A 27 3.70 -7.82 7.24
C PHE A 27 3.63 -6.41 6.65
N ILE A 28 4.71 -5.64 6.81
CA ILE A 28 4.83 -4.29 6.26
C ILE A 28 5.60 -4.39 4.93
N PRO A 29 5.03 -3.95 3.80
CA PRO A 29 5.76 -3.93 2.53
C PRO A 29 6.84 -2.87 2.52
N THR A 30 7.95 -3.14 1.82
CA THR A 30 8.93 -2.11 1.49
C THR A 30 8.40 -1.20 0.37
N LEU A 31 8.95 0.01 0.25
CA LEU A 31 8.64 0.91 -0.88
C LEU A 31 8.97 0.28 -2.24
N GLU A 32 10.03 -0.53 -2.29
CA GLU A 32 10.40 -1.30 -3.48
C GLU A 32 9.30 -2.31 -3.84
N GLN A 33 8.78 -3.06 -2.86
CA GLN A 33 7.68 -4.00 -3.09
C GLN A 33 6.37 -3.32 -3.51
N LEU A 34 6.11 -2.08 -3.05
CA LEU A 34 4.95 -1.31 -3.52
C LEU A 34 5.09 -0.86 -4.99
N SER A 35 6.31 -0.48 -5.37
CA SER A 35 6.66 -0.09 -6.74
C SER A 35 6.69 -1.30 -7.69
N HIS A 36 7.14 -2.44 -7.17
CA HIS A 36 7.31 -3.72 -7.84
C HIS A 36 6.56 -4.84 -7.09
N PRO A 37 5.22 -4.91 -7.22
CA PRO A 37 4.42 -5.92 -6.52
C PRO A 37 4.79 -7.36 -6.86
N GLU A 38 5.48 -7.58 -7.98
CA GLU A 38 6.10 -8.85 -8.36
C GLU A 38 7.11 -9.36 -7.34
N LEU A 39 7.76 -8.48 -6.57
CA LEU A 39 8.72 -8.83 -5.51
C LEU A 39 8.05 -9.32 -4.22
N MET A 40 6.71 -9.22 -4.13
CA MET A 40 6.00 -9.72 -2.96
C MET A 40 6.17 -11.25 -2.84
N PRO A 41 6.47 -11.78 -1.64
CA PRO A 41 6.60 -13.22 -1.44
C PRO A 41 5.36 -14.00 -1.88
N GLN A 42 5.57 -15.11 -2.59
CA GLN A 42 4.48 -15.90 -3.18
C GLN A 42 3.43 -16.34 -2.14
N LYS A 43 3.88 -16.73 -0.94
CA LYS A 43 3.00 -17.09 0.18
C LYS A 43 2.01 -15.97 0.56
N LEU A 44 2.40 -14.71 0.43
CA LEU A 44 1.51 -13.56 0.67
C LEU A 44 0.59 -13.33 -0.53
N LYS A 45 1.08 -13.54 -1.77
CA LYS A 45 0.25 -13.43 -3.00
C LYS A 45 -0.88 -14.43 -2.99
N ASP A 46 -0.63 -15.62 -2.49
CA ASP A 46 -1.66 -16.65 -2.37
C ASP A 46 -2.68 -16.32 -1.30
N LYS A 47 -2.26 -15.73 -0.17
CA LYS A 47 -3.19 -15.23 0.85
C LYS A 47 -4.06 -14.08 0.35
N LEU A 48 -3.55 -13.22 -0.53
CA LEU A 48 -4.33 -12.13 -1.11
C LEU A 48 -5.56 -12.59 -1.91
N LYS A 49 -5.54 -13.82 -2.44
CA LYS A 49 -6.66 -14.40 -3.21
C LYS A 49 -7.94 -14.54 -2.38
N SER A 50 -7.83 -14.61 -1.05
CA SER A 50 -8.97 -14.70 -0.14
C SER A 50 -9.30 -13.38 0.55
N VAL A 51 -8.70 -12.26 0.14
CA VAL A 51 -8.85 -10.94 0.78
C VAL A 51 -9.52 -9.97 -0.17
N GLY A 52 -10.63 -9.38 0.26
CA GLY A 52 -11.34 -8.30 -0.41
C GLY A 52 -10.49 -7.03 -0.52
N MET A 53 -10.65 -6.29 -1.61
CA MET A 53 -9.92 -5.02 -1.84
C MET A 53 -10.15 -4.02 -0.70
N GLN A 54 -11.39 -3.98 -0.19
CA GLN A 54 -11.81 -3.04 0.85
C GLN A 54 -11.80 -3.64 2.27
N ASP A 55 -11.34 -4.90 2.42
CA ASP A 55 -11.31 -5.55 3.73
C ASP A 55 -10.31 -4.88 4.66
N LEU A 56 -10.65 -4.84 5.95
CA LEU A 56 -9.75 -4.41 7.02
C LEU A 56 -8.72 -5.51 7.34
N ASN A 57 -7.84 -5.79 6.38
CA ASN A 57 -6.81 -6.82 6.45
C ASN A 57 -5.43 -6.21 6.22
N SER A 58 -4.43 -6.57 7.02
CA SER A 58 -3.07 -6.04 6.91
C SER A 58 -2.38 -6.37 5.58
N LEU A 59 -2.78 -7.43 4.88
CA LEU A 59 -2.23 -7.76 3.57
C LEU A 59 -2.59 -6.71 2.50
N ASN A 60 -3.66 -5.93 2.70
CA ASN A 60 -3.99 -4.83 1.80
C ASN A 60 -2.96 -3.69 1.85
N LEU A 61 -2.02 -3.68 2.81
CA LEU A 61 -0.86 -2.77 2.77
C LEU A 61 -0.01 -2.99 1.51
N PHE A 62 0.10 -4.22 1.01
CA PHE A 62 0.81 -4.52 -0.24
C PHE A 62 0.09 -4.02 -1.50
N ARG A 63 -1.19 -3.64 -1.36
CA ARG A 63 -2.02 -3.12 -2.45
C ARG A 63 -1.99 -1.59 -2.53
N ILE A 64 -1.09 -0.90 -1.81
CA ILE A 64 -0.86 0.55 -1.94
C ILE A 64 -0.07 0.81 -3.24
N THR A 65 -0.71 0.52 -4.37
CA THR A 65 -0.11 0.56 -5.72
C THR A 65 -1.20 0.69 -6.79
N TRP A 66 -0.90 1.36 -7.90
CA TRP A 66 -1.84 1.49 -9.02
C TRP A 66 -1.94 0.22 -9.87
N LYS A 67 -1.13 -0.80 -9.58
CA LYS A 67 -1.01 -2.03 -10.35
C LYS A 67 -1.94 -3.15 -9.88
N ASN A 68 -2.91 -2.89 -9.02
CA ASN A 68 -3.83 -3.94 -8.55
C ASN A 68 -4.69 -4.50 -9.69
N GLU A 69 -4.97 -5.79 -9.68
CA GLU A 69 -5.94 -6.36 -10.62
C GLU A 69 -7.34 -5.74 -10.40
N PRO A 70 -8.09 -5.36 -11.44
CA PRO A 70 -9.34 -4.61 -11.32
C PRO A 70 -10.54 -5.49 -10.92
N VAL A 71 -10.43 -6.18 -9.79
CA VAL A 71 -11.45 -7.05 -9.19
C VAL A 71 -11.76 -6.63 -7.75
N GLU A 72 -12.97 -6.92 -7.28
CA GLU A 72 -13.43 -6.48 -5.95
C GLU A 72 -12.85 -7.33 -4.81
N SER A 73 -12.61 -8.61 -5.05
CA SER A 73 -12.07 -9.54 -4.07
C SER A 73 -11.06 -10.50 -4.70
N GLY A 74 -10.09 -10.91 -3.90
CA GLY A 74 -8.92 -11.57 -4.42
C GLY A 74 -8.16 -10.62 -5.34
N GLY A 75 -7.68 -11.15 -6.46
CA GLY A 75 -6.91 -10.38 -7.42
C GLY A 75 -5.44 -10.25 -7.04
N GLN A 76 -4.59 -10.22 -8.06
CA GLN A 76 -3.16 -10.02 -7.92
C GLN A 76 -2.76 -8.64 -8.42
N PHE A 77 -1.73 -8.58 -9.25
CA PHE A 77 -1.16 -7.36 -9.78
C PHE A 77 -1.02 -7.50 -11.30
N GLY A 78 -1.13 -6.36 -11.99
CA GLY A 78 -1.02 -6.26 -13.44
C GLY A 78 -0.46 -4.91 -13.86
N SER A 79 -0.97 -4.38 -14.97
CA SER A 79 -0.62 -3.04 -15.45
C SER A 79 -1.18 -1.95 -14.53
N VAL A 80 -0.65 -0.74 -14.68
CA VAL A 80 -1.20 0.45 -14.02
C VAL A 80 -2.65 0.65 -14.44
N ASN A 81 -3.56 0.74 -13.47
CA ASN A 81 -4.96 1.07 -13.73
C ASN A 81 -5.07 2.54 -14.14
N ALA A 82 -5.11 2.79 -15.45
CA ALA A 82 -5.25 4.11 -16.01
C ALA A 82 -6.15 4.11 -17.24
N LEU A 83 -6.77 5.25 -17.52
CA LEU A 83 -7.51 5.53 -18.75
C LEU A 83 -6.86 6.71 -19.47
N GLU A 84 -6.66 6.60 -20.78
CA GLU A 84 -6.33 7.76 -21.61
C GLU A 84 -7.62 8.45 -22.04
N LEU A 85 -7.73 9.77 -21.79
CA LEU A 85 -8.84 10.57 -22.27
C LEU A 85 -8.54 11.05 -23.69
N PRO A 86 -9.37 10.70 -24.70
CA PRO A 86 -9.11 11.07 -26.08
C PRO A 86 -9.30 12.58 -26.28
N SER A 87 -8.53 13.15 -27.19
CA SER A 87 -8.57 14.60 -27.51
C SER A 87 -9.94 15.07 -28.00
N VAL A 88 -10.75 14.19 -28.60
CA VAL A 88 -12.14 14.50 -29.01
C VAL A 88 -13.06 14.80 -27.82
N LEU A 89 -12.77 14.23 -26.64
CA LEU A 89 -13.51 14.52 -25.41
C LEU A 89 -12.92 15.71 -24.65
N THR A 90 -11.60 15.87 -24.67
CA THR A 90 -10.91 16.86 -23.82
C THR A 90 -10.67 18.21 -24.52
N GLY A 91 -10.68 18.24 -25.86
CA GLY A 91 -10.28 19.41 -26.65
C GLY A 91 -8.80 19.76 -26.53
N CYS A 92 -8.00 18.96 -25.83
CA CYS A 92 -6.60 19.23 -25.53
C CYS A 92 -5.67 18.40 -26.43
N ARG A 93 -4.57 19.01 -26.90
CA ARG A 93 -3.51 18.30 -27.65
C ARG A 93 -2.65 17.40 -26.75
N ALA A 94 -2.55 17.73 -25.47
CA ALA A 94 -1.80 16.94 -24.50
C ALA A 94 -2.53 15.63 -24.17
N LYS A 95 -1.79 14.54 -24.01
CA LYS A 95 -2.34 13.26 -23.53
C LYS A 95 -2.70 13.39 -22.05
N ILE A 96 -3.95 13.08 -21.71
CA ILE A 96 -4.44 13.14 -20.34
C ILE A 96 -4.71 11.71 -19.88
N PHE A 97 -4.03 11.27 -18.83
CA PHE A 97 -4.24 9.98 -18.20
C PHE A 97 -4.96 10.15 -16.86
N VAL A 98 -5.97 9.33 -16.61
CA VAL A 98 -6.69 9.25 -15.34
C VAL A 98 -6.29 7.97 -14.64
N LEU A 99 -5.63 8.09 -13.49
CA LEU A 99 -5.32 6.95 -12.61
C LEU A 99 -6.59 6.53 -11.86
N LEU A 100 -6.91 5.24 -11.89
CA LEU A 100 -8.16 4.72 -11.34
C LEU A 100 -7.99 4.33 -9.87
N GLY A 101 -8.49 5.18 -8.96
CA GLY A 101 -8.47 4.94 -7.51
C GLY A 101 -9.47 3.89 -7.03
N LYS A 102 -10.38 3.41 -7.89
CA LYS A 102 -11.39 2.40 -7.53
C LYS A 102 -10.77 1.12 -6.97
N TYR A 103 -9.62 0.72 -7.51
CA TYR A 103 -8.91 -0.50 -7.14
C TYR A 103 -7.77 -0.24 -6.14
N PHE A 104 -7.86 0.86 -5.39
CA PHE A 104 -7.02 1.08 -4.21
C PHE A 104 -7.68 0.50 -2.96
N PRO A 105 -6.90 -0.03 -2.02
CA PRO A 105 -7.44 -0.69 -0.84
C PRO A 105 -8.00 0.28 0.21
N THR A 106 -8.82 -0.29 1.10
CA THR A 106 -9.27 0.25 2.41
C THR A 106 -10.00 1.60 2.40
N GLY A 107 -10.50 2.08 1.26
CA GLY A 107 -11.24 3.35 1.15
C GLY A 107 -10.45 4.56 1.67
N CYS A 108 -9.14 4.43 1.86
CA CYS A 108 -8.33 5.42 2.55
C CYS A 108 -7.80 6.44 1.54
N HIS A 109 -8.35 7.64 1.57
CA HIS A 109 -8.01 8.72 0.63
C HIS A 109 -6.64 9.40 0.88
N LYS A 110 -5.85 8.95 1.87
CA LYS A 110 -4.52 9.51 2.21
C LYS A 110 -3.51 8.47 2.70
N VAL A 111 -3.58 7.25 2.18
CA VAL A 111 -2.79 6.12 2.68
C VAL A 111 -1.27 6.37 2.65
N GLY A 112 -0.74 7.03 1.62
CA GLY A 112 0.70 7.29 1.49
C GLY A 112 1.27 8.20 2.58
N ALA A 113 0.50 9.22 3.02
CA ALA A 113 0.95 10.15 4.06
C ALA A 113 1.02 9.49 5.44
N SER A 114 0.18 8.48 5.70
CA SER A 114 0.21 7.70 6.93
C SER A 114 1.24 6.55 6.86
N PHE A 115 1.41 5.93 5.69
CA PHE A 115 2.28 4.79 5.51
C PHE A 115 3.76 5.17 5.37
N GLY A 116 4.07 6.29 4.70
CA GLY A 116 5.46 6.72 4.46
C GLY A 116 6.31 6.87 5.73
N PRO A 117 5.87 7.64 6.74
CA PRO A 117 6.61 7.77 8.00
C PRO A 117 6.70 6.46 8.80
N LEU A 118 5.79 5.51 8.55
CA LEU A 118 5.76 4.22 9.23
C LEU A 118 6.81 3.27 8.65
N VAL A 119 6.85 3.11 7.32
CA VAL A 119 7.74 2.17 6.63
C VAL A 119 9.22 2.59 6.70
N ASP A 120 9.49 3.87 6.94
CA ASP A 120 10.86 4.36 7.18
C ASP A 120 11.41 3.92 8.54
N ARG A 121 10.54 3.56 9.49
CA ARG A 121 10.90 3.29 10.88
C ARG A 121 10.78 1.82 11.30
N LEU A 122 9.94 1.03 10.63
CA LEU A 122 9.64 -0.38 10.93
C LEU A 122 10.27 -1.34 9.92
#